data_AF-A0A352XY79-F1
#
_entry.id   AF-A0A352XY79-F1
#
_cell.length_a   1.000
_cell.length_b   1.000
_cell.length_c   1.000
_cell.angle_alpha   90.00
_cell.angle_beta   90.00
_cell.angle_gamma   90.00
#
_symmetry.space_group_name_H-M   'P 1'
#
loop_
_entity.id
_entity.type
_entity.pdbx_description
1 polymer ?
#
loop_
_entity_poly.entity_id
_entity_poly.type
_entity_poly.pdbx_seq_one_letter_code
_entity_poly.pdbx_strand_id
1 'polypeptide(L)'
;MAIRKQDFDDGEQAKNAKKRTRIAIDVSPEMRRRIKMAALEKDLSIGEYLGRILEEHVPDEATKTRQRHPVTRKMLEELRQVREAIMHEREGRPFEDSTEMIRQMREERSRELEQL
;
A
#
# COMPACT_ATOMS: atom_id res chain seq x y z
N MET A 1 -23.24 -55.19 -14.78
CA MET A 1 -23.43 -53.79 -15.21
C MET A 1 -22.96 -52.88 -14.07
N ALA A 2 -21.88 -52.14 -14.29
CA ALA A 2 -21.37 -51.15 -13.35
C ALA A 2 -21.60 -49.76 -13.98
N ILE A 3 -22.38 -48.91 -13.33
CA ILE A 3 -22.62 -47.53 -13.78
C ILE A 3 -21.69 -46.62 -12.99
N ARG A 4 -20.69 -46.07 -13.68
CA ARG A 4 -19.82 -44.98 -13.23
C ARG A 4 -20.68 -43.73 -13.00
N LYS A 5 -20.61 -43.13 -11.81
CA LYS A 5 -21.03 -41.74 -11.59
C LYS A 5 -19.79 -40.86 -11.65
N GLN A 6 -19.49 -40.42 -12.86
CA GLN A 6 -18.75 -39.20 -13.11
C GLN A 6 -19.80 -38.14 -13.48
N ASP A 7 -19.51 -36.90 -13.10
CA ASP A 7 -20.03 -35.66 -13.68
C ASP A 7 -21.42 -35.20 -13.24
N PHE A 8 -21.44 -34.37 -12.17
CA PHE A 8 -22.32 -33.21 -12.10
C PHE A 8 -21.50 -32.03 -11.58
N ASP A 9 -20.87 -31.34 -12.54
CA ASP A 9 -20.42 -29.97 -12.41
C ASP A 9 -21.64 -29.08 -12.68
N ASP A 10 -22.30 -28.62 -11.61
CA ASP A 10 -23.36 -27.59 -11.66
C ASP A 10 -22.87 -26.34 -10.92
N GLY A 11 -22.16 -25.50 -11.68
CA GLY A 11 -22.62 -24.15 -11.98
C GLY A 11 -23.04 -23.24 -10.82
N GLU A 12 -22.14 -22.30 -10.51
CA GLU A 12 -22.48 -20.87 -10.51
C GLU A 12 -23.60 -20.39 -9.55
N GLN A 13 -23.44 -20.53 -8.23
CA GLN A 13 -24.24 -19.74 -7.28
C GLN A 13 -23.57 -19.51 -5.91
N ALA A 14 -22.51 -18.70 -5.87
CA ALA A 14 -22.17 -17.80 -4.74
C ALA A 14 -20.93 -16.95 -5.07
N LYS A 15 -21.05 -16.10 -6.09
CA LYS A 15 -20.06 -15.07 -6.43
C LYS A 15 -20.02 -14.02 -5.31
N ASN A 16 -19.17 -14.23 -4.28
CA ASN A 16 -18.58 -13.25 -3.33
C ASN A 16 -18.20 -13.83 -1.94
N ALA A 17 -17.98 -15.14 -1.80
CA ALA A 17 -17.21 -15.62 -0.65
C ALA A 17 -15.73 -15.22 -0.86
N LYS A 18 -15.28 -14.10 -0.25
CA LYS A 18 -13.87 -13.69 -0.17
C LYS A 18 -13.01 -14.96 -0.02
N LYS A 19 -12.12 -15.22 -0.98
CA LYS A 19 -11.28 -16.44 -1.02
C LYS A 19 -10.57 -16.59 0.34
N ARG A 20 -11.08 -17.45 1.22
CA ARG A 20 -10.50 -17.68 2.55
C ARG A 20 -9.18 -18.44 2.37
N THR A 21 -8.07 -17.72 2.33
CA THR A 21 -6.74 -18.32 2.37
C THR A 21 -6.49 -18.90 3.75
N ARG A 22 -6.06 -20.17 3.80
CA ARG A 22 -5.71 -20.84 5.05
C ARG A 22 -4.29 -20.46 5.44
N ILE A 23 -4.12 -19.94 6.64
CA ILE A 23 -2.81 -19.66 7.25
C ILE A 23 -2.59 -20.69 8.36
N ALA A 24 -1.49 -21.45 8.28
CA ALA A 24 -1.05 -22.33 9.35
C ALA A 24 0.03 -21.62 10.16
N ILE A 25 -0.18 -21.49 11.47
CA ILE A 25 0.77 -20.83 12.40
C ILE A 25 1.08 -21.83 13.50
N ASP A 26 2.35 -22.13 13.69
CA ASP A 26 2.81 -22.91 14.82
C ASP A 26 2.79 -22.05 16.08
N VAL A 27 1.99 -22.46 17.07
CA VAL A 27 1.84 -21.76 18.35
C VAL A 27 2.27 -22.66 19.49
N SER A 28 2.92 -22.06 20.50
CA SER A 28 3.26 -22.80 21.71
C SER A 28 1.98 -23.24 22.46
N PRO A 29 2.03 -24.35 23.23
CA PRO A 29 0.88 -24.81 24.01
C PRO A 29 0.33 -23.75 24.98
N GLU A 30 1.21 -22.94 25.56
CA GLU A 30 0.83 -21.83 26.44
C GLU A 30 0.07 -20.73 25.71
N MET A 31 0.49 -20.41 24.48
CA MET A 31 -0.19 -19.43 23.64
C MET A 31 -1.56 -19.94 23.21
N ARG A 32 -1.67 -21.22 22.81
CA ARG A 32 -2.95 -21.86 22.49
C ARG A 32 -3.93 -21.79 23.66
N ARG A 33 -3.45 -22.00 24.89
CA ARG A 33 -4.28 -21.87 26.11
C ARG A 33 -4.79 -20.44 26.29
N ARG A 34 -3.91 -19.44 26.17
CA ARG A 34 -4.29 -18.02 26.30
C ARG A 34 -5.30 -17.59 25.23
N ILE A 35 -5.08 -17.98 23.98
CA ILE A 35 -6.01 -17.72 22.86
C ILE A 35 -7.38 -18.35 23.15
N LYS A 36 -7.40 -19.60 23.66
CA LYS A 36 -8.66 -20.27 24.01
C LYS A 36 -9.42 -19.53 25.12
N MET A 37 -8.73 -19.05 26.16
CA MET A 37 -9.37 -18.28 27.23
C MET A 37 -9.93 -16.96 26.72
N ALA A 38 -9.16 -16.22 25.93
CA ALA A 38 -9.60 -14.94 25.39
C ALA A 38 -10.71 -15.08 24.33
N ALA A 39 -10.74 -16.20 23.60
CA ALA A 39 -11.84 -16.52 22.69
C ALA A 39 -13.14 -16.83 23.46
N LEU A 40 -13.05 -17.54 24.60
CA LEU A 40 -14.18 -17.80 25.48
C LEU A 40 -14.73 -16.52 26.12
N GLU A 41 -13.86 -15.62 26.59
CA GLU A 41 -14.29 -14.33 27.16
C GLU A 41 -15.06 -13.45 26.17
N LYS A 42 -14.81 -13.62 24.87
CA LYS A 42 -15.48 -12.86 23.81
C LYS A 42 -16.60 -13.64 23.09
N ASP A 43 -16.94 -14.85 23.56
CA ASP A 43 -17.91 -15.77 22.93
C ASP A 43 -17.63 -16.05 21.44
N LEU A 44 -16.35 -16.09 21.06
CA LEU A 44 -15.92 -16.30 19.67
C LEU A 44 -15.26 -17.67 19.50
N SER A 45 -15.38 -18.26 18.32
CA SER A 45 -14.52 -19.38 17.97
C SER A 45 -13.05 -18.92 17.88
N ILE A 46 -12.10 -19.83 18.13
CA ILE A 46 -10.66 -19.52 18.07
C ILE A 46 -10.29 -18.87 16.72
N GLY A 47 -10.88 -19.36 15.62
CA GLY A 47 -10.64 -18.83 14.28
C GLY A 47 -11.20 -17.42 14.08
N GLU A 48 -12.39 -17.12 14.62
CA GLU A 48 -12.99 -15.78 14.54
C GLU A 48 -12.28 -14.79 15.45
N TYR A 49 -11.86 -15.23 16.64
CA TYR A 49 -11.06 -14.43 17.55
C TYR A 49 -9.73 -14.02 16.90
N LEU A 50 -9.02 -14.97 16.30
CA LEU A 50 -7.78 -14.69 15.56
C LEU A 50 -8.04 -13.85 14.31
N GLY A 51 -9.12 -14.11 13.57
CA GLY A 51 -9.50 -13.33 12.40
C GLY A 51 -9.73 -11.85 12.74
N ARG A 52 -10.49 -11.56 13.80
CA ARG A 52 -10.74 -10.18 14.26
C ARG A 52 -9.46 -9.48 14.71
N ILE A 53 -8.58 -10.18 15.43
CA ILE A 53 -7.27 -9.63 15.85
C ILE A 53 -6.42 -9.30 14.63
N LEU A 54 -6.37 -10.20 13.65
CA LEU A 54 -5.62 -9.97 12.42
C LEU A 54 -6.20 -8.80 11.63
N GLU A 55 -7.52 -8.65 11.56
CA GLU A 55 -8.18 -7.51 10.88
C GLU A 55 -7.97 -6.19 11.63
N GLU A 56 -7.88 -6.21 12.96
CA GLU A 56 -7.56 -5.03 13.78
C GLU A 56 -6.09 -4.59 13.67
N HIS A 57 -5.16 -5.55 13.63
CA HIS A 57 -3.72 -5.27 13.65
C HIS A 57 -3.05 -5.23 12.28
N VAL A 58 -3.66 -5.85 11.26
CA VAL A 58 -3.19 -5.80 9.88
C VAL A 58 -4.11 -4.86 9.12
N PRO A 59 -3.82 -3.53 9.09
CA PRO A 59 -4.59 -2.61 8.28
C PRO A 59 -4.55 -3.07 6.82
N ASP A 60 -5.69 -2.95 6.12
CA ASP A 60 -5.77 -3.24 4.69
C ASP A 60 -4.59 -2.58 3.95
N GLU A 61 -3.89 -3.33 3.08
CA GLU A 61 -2.76 -2.82 2.28
C GLU A 61 -3.14 -1.59 1.44
N ALA A 62 -4.44 -1.30 1.31
CA ALA A 62 -5.00 -0.16 0.63
C ALA A 62 -5.55 0.89 1.61
N THR A 63 -4.69 1.53 2.39
CA THR A 63 -4.79 2.99 2.68
C THR A 63 -3.56 3.49 3.44
N LYS A 64 -2.39 3.46 2.78
CA LYS A 64 -1.53 4.66 2.81
C LYS A 64 -2.20 5.77 2.00
N THR A 65 -3.46 6.11 2.32
CA THR A 65 -3.96 7.44 2.02
C THR A 65 -2.98 8.35 2.73
N ARG A 66 -2.15 9.05 1.95
CA ARG A 66 -1.43 10.24 2.43
C ARG A 66 -2.37 10.92 3.39
N GLN A 67 -2.05 10.91 4.69
CA GLN A 67 -2.80 11.69 5.66
C GLN A 67 -2.73 13.11 5.12
N ARG A 68 -3.79 13.56 4.44
CA ARG A 68 -3.89 14.93 3.95
C ARG A 68 -4.05 15.74 5.21
N HIS A 69 -2.92 16.19 5.74
CA HIS A 69 -2.94 17.10 6.87
C HIS A 69 -3.73 18.32 6.40
N PRO A 70 -4.71 18.79 7.18
CA PRO A 70 -5.48 19.96 6.81
C PRO A 70 -4.47 21.10 6.60
N VAL A 71 -4.47 21.64 5.38
CA VAL A 71 -3.58 22.74 5.01
C VAL A 71 -3.96 23.93 5.88
N THR A 72 -3.15 24.23 6.89
CA THR A 72 -3.37 25.36 7.79
C THR A 72 -2.90 26.65 7.10
N ARG A 73 -3.47 27.79 7.50
CA ARG A 73 -3.01 29.11 7.00
C ARG A 73 -1.52 29.32 7.23
N LYS A 74 -1.02 28.88 8.39
CA LYS A 74 0.41 28.92 8.73
C LYS A 74 1.27 28.14 7.72
N MET A 75 0.85 26.94 7.34
CA MET A 75 1.55 26.13 6.33
C MET A 75 1.58 26.81 4.96
N LEU A 76 0.51 27.51 4.57
CA LEU A 76 0.48 28.27 3.31
C LEU A 76 1.41 29.49 3.36
N GLU A 77 1.51 30.16 4.50
CA GLU A 77 2.44 31.28 4.70
C GLU A 77 3.89 30.82 4.63
N GLU A 78 4.24 29.71 5.30
CA GLU A 78 5.58 29.10 5.21
C GLU A 78 5.90 28.72 3.76
N LEU A 79 4.96 28.11 3.04
CA LEU A 79 5.15 27.76 1.62
C LEU A 79 5.35 29.00 0.74
N ARG A 80 4.62 30.09 1.03
CA ARG A 80 4.78 31.36 0.31
C ARG A 80 6.15 31.97 0.56
N GLN A 81 6.65 31.96 1.80
CA GLN A 81 8.00 32.44 2.12
C GLN A 81 9.08 31.68 1.36
N VAL A 82 8.97 30.34 1.31
CA VAL A 82 9.89 29.50 0.53
C VAL A 82 9.83 29.84 -0.95
N ARG A 83 8.63 30.01 -1.51
CA ARG A 83 8.45 30.40 -2.92
C ARG A 83 9.12 31.74 -3.22
N GLU A 84 8.91 32.76 -2.39
CA GLU A 84 9.49 34.09 -2.60
C GLU A 84 11.02 34.06 -2.50
N ALA A 85 11.59 33.28 -1.56
CA ALA A 85 13.03 33.11 -1.45
C ALA A 85 13.64 32.47 -2.72
N ILE A 86 13.02 31.39 -3.22
CA ILE A 86 13.46 30.72 -4.46
C ILE A 86 13.35 31.65 -5.67
N MET A 87 12.27 32.43 -5.75
CA MET A 87 12.07 33.38 -6.85
C MET A 87 13.05 34.54 -6.77
N HIS A 88 13.34 35.06 -5.58
CA HIS A 88 14.33 36.14 -5.41
C HIS A 88 15.74 35.68 -5.79
N GLU A 89 16.13 34.46 -5.40
CA GLU A 89 17.44 33.88 -5.77
C GLU A 89 17.57 33.68 -7.28
N ARG A 90 16.48 33.39 -7.98
CA ARG A 90 16.45 33.16 -9.43
C ARG A 90 16.07 34.39 -10.27
N GLU A 91 16.04 35.58 -9.69
CA GLU A 91 15.60 36.82 -10.38
C GLU A 91 14.20 36.67 -11.02
N GLY A 92 13.30 35.91 -10.39
CA GLY A 92 11.95 35.63 -10.87
C GLY A 92 11.87 34.63 -12.01
N ARG A 93 12.99 34.01 -12.41
CA ARG A 93 13.00 32.99 -13.46
C ARG A 93 12.52 31.66 -12.90
N PRO A 94 11.55 30.98 -13.57
CA PRO A 94 11.19 29.62 -13.23
C PRO A 94 12.40 28.68 -13.26
N PHE A 95 12.24 27.49 -12.69
CA PHE A 95 13.21 26.42 -12.94
C PHE A 95 13.29 26.18 -14.45
N GLU A 96 14.49 26.20 -15.00
CA GLU A 96 14.73 25.81 -16.40
C GLU A 96 14.12 24.43 -16.63
N ASP A 97 13.52 24.22 -17.80
CA ASP A 97 12.93 22.93 -18.14
C ASP A 97 14.02 21.88 -18.06
N SER A 98 13.93 21.04 -17.03
CA SER A 98 14.94 20.03 -16.74
C SER A 98 15.08 19.07 -17.92
N THR A 99 14.05 18.91 -18.75
CA THR A 99 14.13 18.11 -19.98
C THR A 99 14.99 18.76 -21.05
N GLU A 100 14.90 20.08 -21.23
CA GLU A 100 15.77 20.82 -22.16
C GLU A 100 17.23 20.84 -21.67
N MET A 101 17.46 21.06 -20.38
CA MET A 101 18.80 21.02 -19.79
C MET A 101 19.46 19.64 -19.97
N ILE A 102 18.71 18.56 -19.70
CA ILE A 102 19.22 17.19 -19.90
C ILE A 102 19.51 16.91 -21.37
N ARG A 103 18.69 17.42 -22.29
CA ARG A 103 18.92 17.28 -23.74
C ARG A 103 20.20 18.00 -24.17
N GLN A 104 20.41 19.24 -23.74
CA GLN A 104 21.63 20.01 -24.05
C GLN A 104 22.90 19.30 -23.56
N MET A 105 22.91 18.83 -22.31
CA MET A 105 24.06 18.08 -21.78
C MET A 105 24.32 16.77 -22.53
N ARG A 106 23.28 16.11 -23.06
CA ARG A 106 23.46 14.92 -23.91
C ARG A 106 24.05 15.28 -25.27
N GLU A 107 23.57 16.35 -25.89
CA GLU A 107 24.09 16.83 -27.19
C GLU A 107 25.55 17.28 -27.07
N GLU A 108 25.91 17.99 -25.99
CA GLU A 108 27.30 18.37 -25.70
C GLU A 108 28.20 17.14 -25.54
N ARG A 109 27.78 16.18 -24.70
CA ARG A 109 28.52 14.92 -24.52
C ARG A 109 28.68 14.13 -25.82
N SER A 110 27.66 14.10 -26.67
CA SER A 110 27.73 13.44 -27.98
C SER A 110 28.76 14.11 -28.89
N ARG A 111 28.81 15.45 -28.91
CA ARG A 111 29.80 16.19 -29.71
C ARG A 111 31.23 15.97 -29.21
N GLU A 112 31.45 15.90 -27.91
CA GLU A 112 32.77 15.59 -27.33
C GLU A 112 33.25 14.18 -27.72
N LEU A 113 32.34 13.21 -27.77
CA LEU A 113 32.65 11.83 -28.16
C LEU A 113 32.86 11.66 -29.67
N GLU A 114 32.28 12.51 -30.51
CA GLU A 114 32.51 12.53 -31.97
C GLU A 114 33.84 13.18 -32.37
N GLN A 115 34.47 13.94 -31.46
CA GLN A 115 35.78 14.59 -31.67
C GLN A 115 36.98 13.77 -31.14
N LEU A 116 36.73 12.55 -30.64
CA LEU A 116 37.71 11.56 -30.17
C LEU A 116 37.90 10.44 -31.18
#